data_AF-A0A9E4LGB9-F1
#
_entry.id   AF-A0A9E4LGB9-F1
#
_cell.length_a   1.000
_cell.length_b   1.000
_cell.length_c   1.000
_cell.angle_alpha   90.00
_cell.angle_beta   90.00
_cell.angle_gamma   90.00
#
_symmetry.space_group_name_H-M   'P 1'
#
loop_
_entity.id
_entity.type
_entity.pdbx_description
1 polymer ?
#
loop_
_entity_poly.entity_id
_entity_poly.type
_entity_poly.pdbx_seq_one_letter_code
_entity_poly.pdbx_strand_id
1 'polypeptide(L)'
;MSDPDNVHTPKLTRKGAFTHFAQFEGRTQSQQHIRPLHDYVTCRLVLEGGFHPDELSPRPPLRVAQAGHRYTLHYDPHASSTTEATILGGLKTKDVDIVANKEGIGPVLAVSCKGMTGAVRNLTNRLEETIGECTNIHIAYPTLVFGYLFLIRANQEGGVGRTDVVVDRNGTPVEGLIRFHQALSAMTGRLGLRNDASRYEAIAMALIEMAPPRVGEISSAFPAADSPIHFDHFFRTLYQRYDERYVVSAPLLAKRTRRLVWSSDSPAFQDRPFLGLDYVLRTDS
;
A
#
# COMPACT_ATOMS: atom_id res chain seq x y z
N MET A 1 17.11 -23.64 10.91
CA MET A 1 16.62 -24.71 10.02
C MET A 1 15.21 -24.33 9.63
N SER A 2 15.06 -23.65 8.49
CA SER A 2 13.76 -23.22 7.95
C SER A 2 13.08 -24.42 7.28
N ASP A 3 11.84 -24.68 7.67
CA ASP A 3 10.99 -25.72 7.11
C ASP A 3 10.79 -25.48 5.60
N PRO A 4 11.24 -26.38 4.71
CA PRO A 4 11.16 -26.20 3.26
C PRO A 4 9.71 -26.21 2.72
N ASP A 5 8.72 -26.61 3.52
CA ASP A 5 7.31 -26.65 3.13
C ASP A 5 6.50 -25.41 3.54
N ASN A 6 7.09 -24.43 4.23
CA ASN A 6 6.38 -23.21 4.63
C ASN A 6 6.53 -22.10 3.59
N VAL A 7 6.08 -22.37 2.36
CA VAL A 7 6.00 -21.36 1.30
C VAL A 7 4.84 -20.41 1.62
N HIS A 8 5.17 -19.20 2.05
CA HIS A 8 4.20 -18.13 2.28
C HIS A 8 3.35 -17.92 1.02
N THR A 9 2.04 -18.16 1.13
CA THR A 9 1.10 -17.90 0.03
C THR A 9 0.62 -16.46 0.13
N PRO A 10 1.04 -15.56 -0.77
CA PRO A 10 0.71 -14.15 -0.68
C PRO A 10 -0.78 -13.91 -0.90
N LYS A 11 -1.36 -12.90 -0.22
CA LYS A 11 -2.73 -12.47 -0.49
C LYS A 11 -2.73 -11.41 -1.58
N LEU A 12 -3.12 -11.82 -2.79
CA LEU A 12 -3.02 -10.96 -3.99
C LEU A 12 -4.28 -10.17 -4.30
N THR A 13 -5.38 -10.43 -3.60
CA THR A 13 -6.63 -9.69 -3.77
C THR A 13 -6.91 -8.78 -2.59
N ARG A 14 -7.56 -7.64 -2.84
CA ARG A 14 -8.02 -6.73 -1.78
C ARG A 14 -8.87 -7.47 -0.77
N LYS A 15 -9.83 -8.27 -1.25
CA LYS A 15 -10.71 -9.06 -0.38
C LYS A 15 -9.91 -10.00 0.52
N GLY A 16 -8.95 -10.74 -0.03
CA GLY A 16 -8.09 -11.63 0.75
C GLY A 16 -7.28 -10.92 1.84
N ALA A 17 -6.66 -9.79 1.50
CA ALA A 17 -5.88 -9.01 2.46
C ALA A 17 -6.76 -8.38 3.55
N PHE A 18 -7.91 -7.82 3.18
CA PHE A 18 -8.81 -7.12 4.10
C PHE A 18 -9.60 -8.09 4.98
N THR A 19 -10.01 -9.25 4.47
CA THR A 19 -10.62 -10.30 5.29
C THR A 19 -9.64 -10.80 6.35
N HIS A 20 -8.36 -10.98 6.01
CA HIS A 20 -7.33 -11.31 7.02
C HIS A 20 -7.22 -10.21 8.08
N PHE A 21 -7.11 -8.95 7.66
CA PHE A 21 -7.07 -7.82 8.59
C PHE A 21 -8.30 -7.76 9.48
N ALA A 22 -9.49 -8.06 8.96
CA ALA A 22 -10.73 -8.11 9.74
C ALA A 22 -10.72 -9.25 10.75
N GLN A 23 -10.30 -10.45 10.36
CA GLN A 23 -10.42 -11.64 11.21
C GLN A 23 -9.22 -11.89 12.13
N PHE A 24 -8.18 -11.07 12.07
CA PHE A 24 -6.97 -11.28 12.87
C PHE A 24 -7.22 -11.14 14.39
N GLU A 25 -6.87 -12.16 15.17
CA GLU A 25 -7.04 -12.17 16.65
C GLU A 25 -5.71 -12.16 17.42
N GLY A 26 -4.58 -12.16 16.71
CA GLY A 26 -3.25 -12.18 17.31
C GLY A 26 -2.81 -10.83 17.90
N ARG A 27 -1.56 -10.79 18.39
CA ARG A 27 -0.94 -9.54 18.85
C ARG A 27 -0.54 -8.67 17.65
N THR A 28 -0.83 -7.37 17.74
CA THR A 28 -0.55 -6.40 16.67
C THR A 28 0.89 -5.88 16.64
N GLN A 29 1.69 -6.15 17.68
CA GLN A 29 3.08 -5.66 17.81
C GLN A 29 4.02 -6.16 16.70
N SER A 30 3.72 -7.32 16.09
CA SER A 30 4.51 -7.92 15.01
C SER A 30 4.03 -7.56 13.61
N GLN A 31 3.05 -6.66 13.48
CA GLN A 31 2.44 -6.26 12.20
C GLN A 31 1.78 -7.41 11.39
N GLN A 32 1.60 -8.59 11.99
CA GLN A 32 1.01 -9.75 11.31
C GLN A 32 -0.42 -9.51 10.80
N HIS A 33 -1.15 -8.56 11.40
CA HIS A 33 -2.48 -8.16 10.98
C HIS A 33 -2.51 -7.41 9.65
N ILE A 34 -1.40 -6.77 9.24
CA ILE A 34 -1.30 -6.00 8.00
C ILE A 34 -0.34 -6.59 6.97
N ARG A 35 0.42 -7.64 7.30
CA ARG A 35 1.38 -8.24 6.36
C ARG A 35 0.76 -8.71 5.03
N PRO A 36 -0.45 -9.29 5.01
CA PRO A 36 -1.15 -9.57 3.74
C PRO A 36 -1.47 -8.34 2.89
N LEU A 37 -1.59 -7.16 3.50
CA LEU A 37 -1.69 -5.90 2.77
C LEU A 37 -0.37 -5.57 2.06
N HIS A 38 0.78 -5.88 2.68
CA HIS A 38 2.08 -5.67 2.04
C HIS A 38 2.19 -6.51 0.78
N ASP A 39 1.78 -7.78 0.82
CA ASP A 39 1.75 -8.67 -0.34
C ASP A 39 0.88 -8.11 -1.47
N TYR A 40 -0.35 -7.69 -1.12
CA TYR A 40 -1.30 -7.10 -2.07
C TYR A 40 -0.72 -5.86 -2.74
N VAL A 41 -0.21 -4.90 -1.97
CA VAL A 41 0.33 -3.65 -2.51
C VAL A 41 1.57 -3.94 -3.36
N THR A 42 2.51 -4.76 -2.88
CA THR A 42 3.75 -5.09 -3.60
C THR A 42 3.46 -5.76 -4.94
N CYS A 43 2.56 -6.75 -4.96
CA CYS A 43 2.20 -7.43 -6.20
C CYS A 43 1.44 -6.51 -7.15
N ARG A 44 0.56 -5.65 -6.63
CA ARG A 44 -0.17 -4.66 -7.45
C ARG A 44 0.79 -3.64 -8.08
N LEU A 45 1.84 -3.20 -7.36
CA LEU A 45 2.90 -2.37 -7.94
C LEU A 45 3.61 -3.05 -9.12
N VAL A 46 3.83 -4.37 -9.09
CA VAL A 46 4.36 -5.08 -10.26
C VAL A 46 3.31 -5.17 -11.37
N LEU A 47 2.16 -5.76 -11.06
CA LEU A 47 1.19 -6.24 -12.06
C LEU A 47 0.41 -5.10 -12.75
N GLU A 48 -0.05 -4.12 -11.97
CA GLU A 48 -0.75 -2.92 -12.47
C GLU A 48 0.24 -1.75 -12.62
N GLY A 49 1.19 -1.64 -11.69
CA GLY A 49 2.15 -0.55 -11.67
C GLY A 49 3.26 -0.68 -12.70
N GLY A 50 3.63 -1.89 -13.15
CA GLY A 50 4.73 -2.11 -14.09
C GLY A 50 6.13 -1.89 -13.48
N PHE A 51 6.26 -1.97 -12.15
CA PHE A 51 7.55 -1.96 -11.49
C PHE A 51 8.24 -3.32 -11.63
N HIS A 52 9.56 -3.34 -11.80
CA HIS A 52 10.29 -4.60 -11.86
C HIS A 52 10.32 -5.24 -10.46
N PRO A 53 10.04 -6.54 -10.29
CA PRO A 53 9.97 -7.17 -8.96
C PRO A 53 11.28 -7.05 -8.17
N ASP A 54 12.43 -7.11 -8.83
CA ASP A 54 13.76 -6.98 -8.20
C ASP A 54 14.05 -5.55 -7.69
N GLU A 55 13.24 -4.56 -8.08
CA GLU A 55 13.33 -3.19 -7.58
C GLU A 55 12.51 -3.01 -6.29
N LEU A 56 11.67 -3.97 -5.92
CA LEU A 56 10.78 -3.88 -4.77
C LEU A 56 11.37 -4.57 -3.54
N SER A 57 11.16 -3.94 -2.39
CA SER A 57 11.39 -4.50 -1.06
C SER A 57 10.13 -4.25 -0.22
N PRO A 58 9.43 -5.29 0.28
CA PRO A 58 9.67 -6.72 0.05
C PRO A 58 9.59 -7.11 -1.44
N ARG A 59 10.29 -8.19 -1.81
CA ARG A 59 10.27 -8.70 -3.19
C ARG A 59 9.09 -9.65 -3.38
N PRO A 60 8.19 -9.43 -4.36
CA PRO A 60 7.09 -10.34 -4.63
C PRO A 60 7.58 -11.64 -5.31
N PRO A 61 6.78 -12.73 -5.31
CA PRO A 61 7.14 -14.02 -5.92
C PRO A 61 7.03 -13.99 -7.46
N LEU A 62 7.68 -13.02 -8.09
CA LEU A 62 7.64 -12.79 -9.53
C LEU A 62 9.06 -12.66 -10.08
N ARG A 63 9.28 -13.23 -11.26
CA ARG A 63 10.46 -13.00 -12.09
C ARG A 63 10.07 -12.45 -13.43
N VAL A 64 10.99 -11.67 -14.01
CA VAL A 64 10.85 -11.11 -15.35
C VAL A 64 11.79 -11.85 -16.29
N ALA A 65 11.26 -12.32 -17.41
CA ALA A 65 12.04 -12.70 -18.58
C ALA A 65 11.91 -11.60 -19.64
N GLN A 66 13.01 -11.28 -20.32
CA GLN A 66 13.03 -10.29 -21.40
C GLN A 66 13.51 -10.93 -22.69
N ALA A 67 12.72 -10.79 -23.76
CA ALA A 67 13.09 -11.17 -25.12
C ALA A 67 12.88 -9.97 -26.05
N GLY A 68 13.98 -9.30 -26.44
CA GLY A 68 13.91 -8.04 -27.17
C GLY A 68 13.22 -6.95 -26.33
N HIS A 69 12.11 -6.40 -26.84
CA HIS A 69 11.30 -5.39 -26.14
C HIS A 69 10.12 -5.97 -25.35
N ARG A 70 9.98 -7.28 -25.33
CA ARG A 70 8.88 -7.98 -24.67
C ARG A 70 9.30 -8.40 -23.26
N TYR A 71 8.45 -8.11 -22.28
CA TYR A 71 8.63 -8.48 -20.89
C TYR A 71 7.55 -9.48 -20.48
N THR A 72 7.97 -10.62 -19.96
CA THR A 72 7.09 -11.72 -19.57
C THR A 72 7.26 -12.01 -18.08
N LEU A 73 6.14 -12.14 -17.36
CA LEU A 73 6.14 -12.45 -15.92
C LEU A 73 5.99 -13.96 -15.67
N HIS A 74 6.79 -14.45 -14.73
CA HIS A 74 6.72 -15.83 -14.23
C HIS A 74 6.49 -15.81 -12.72
N TYR A 75 5.59 -16.66 -12.23
CA TYR A 75 5.48 -16.92 -10.81
C TYR A 75 6.67 -17.75 -10.34
N ASP A 76 7.36 -17.27 -9.31
CA ASP A 76 8.39 -18.03 -8.61
C ASP A 76 8.25 -17.79 -7.10
N PRO A 77 7.70 -18.74 -6.32
CA PRO A 77 7.55 -18.59 -4.88
C PRO A 77 8.89 -18.39 -4.16
N HIS A 78 9.99 -18.94 -4.70
CA HIS A 78 11.32 -18.82 -4.12
C HIS A 78 12.00 -17.48 -4.40
N ALA A 79 11.45 -16.67 -5.32
CA ALA A 79 11.92 -15.31 -5.54
C ALA A 79 11.43 -14.33 -4.47
N SER A 80 10.41 -14.70 -3.68
CA SER A 80 9.84 -13.80 -2.67
C SER A 80 10.81 -13.53 -1.52
N SER A 81 10.78 -12.29 -1.04
CA SER A 81 11.45 -11.88 0.19
C SER A 81 10.49 -11.07 1.03
N THR A 82 10.57 -11.25 2.34
CA THR A 82 9.74 -10.51 3.30
C THR A 82 10.52 -9.40 4.00
N THR A 83 11.76 -9.17 3.54
CA THR A 83 12.64 -8.14 4.08
C THR A 83 12.20 -6.76 3.59
N GLU A 84 11.84 -5.91 4.54
CA GLU A 84 11.58 -4.48 4.32
C GLU A 84 12.89 -3.72 4.13
N ALA A 85 12.83 -2.58 3.45
CA ALA A 85 14.01 -1.74 3.24
C ALA A 85 14.16 -0.71 4.36
N THR A 86 15.34 -0.68 4.99
CA THR A 86 15.74 0.43 5.86
C THR A 86 16.32 1.54 4.98
N ILE A 87 15.69 2.72 5.00
CA ILE A 87 16.18 3.91 4.29
C ILE A 87 16.61 4.99 5.29
N LEU A 88 17.56 5.84 4.88
CA LEU A 88 18.00 6.97 5.68
C LEU A 88 16.98 8.10 5.55
N GLY A 89 16.25 8.42 6.61
CA GLY A 89 15.45 9.64 6.67
C GLY A 89 16.29 10.86 7.05
N GLY A 90 15.71 12.05 6.93
CA GLY A 90 16.38 13.32 7.22
C GLY A 90 16.75 13.51 8.69
N LEU A 91 16.03 12.85 9.60
CA LEU A 91 16.24 12.89 11.05
C LEU A 91 16.69 11.54 11.61
N LYS A 92 16.12 10.44 11.11
CA LYS A 92 16.43 9.08 11.54
C LYS A 92 16.22 8.06 10.43
N THR A 93 16.88 6.92 10.52
CA THR A 93 16.58 5.77 9.67
C THR A 93 15.14 5.30 9.87
N LYS A 94 14.57 4.72 8.83
CA LYS A 94 13.21 4.20 8.84
C LYS A 94 13.13 2.91 8.04
N ASP A 95 12.55 1.89 8.65
CA ASP A 95 12.07 0.71 7.94
C ASP A 95 10.77 1.08 7.25
N VAL A 96 10.78 1.08 5.92
CA VAL A 96 9.61 1.40 5.12
C VAL A 96 9.01 0.12 4.61
N ASP A 97 7.69 0.00 4.82
CA ASP A 97 6.94 -1.24 4.61
C ASP A 97 7.09 -1.75 3.17
N ILE A 98 7.06 -0.85 2.18
CA ILE A 98 7.26 -1.15 0.76
C ILE A 98 8.05 -0.02 0.09
N VAL A 99 9.13 -0.36 -0.62
CA VAL A 99 9.94 0.60 -1.38
C VAL A 99 10.25 0.05 -2.77
N ALA A 100 10.09 0.90 -3.79
CA ALA A 100 10.65 0.71 -5.12
C ALA A 100 11.96 1.51 -5.24
N ASN A 101 13.05 0.80 -5.45
CA ASN A 101 14.39 1.36 -5.57
C ASN A 101 14.92 1.15 -7.00
N LYS A 102 15.35 2.24 -7.65
CA LYS A 102 15.92 2.20 -9.00
C LYS A 102 17.43 2.29 -8.91
N GLU A 103 18.13 1.33 -9.54
CA GLU A 103 19.58 1.32 -9.56
C GLU A 103 20.16 2.63 -10.12
N GLY A 104 21.11 3.22 -9.39
CA GLY A 104 21.73 4.49 -9.73
C GLY A 104 20.85 5.73 -9.55
N ILE A 105 19.62 5.59 -9.04
CA ILE A 105 18.71 6.71 -8.72
C ILE A 105 18.37 6.71 -7.23
N GLY A 106 18.12 5.55 -6.63
CA GLY A 106 17.66 5.42 -5.25
C GLY A 106 16.15 5.17 -5.15
N PRO A 107 15.55 5.36 -3.96
CA PRO A 107 14.14 5.11 -3.75
C PRO A 107 13.30 6.12 -4.55
N VAL A 108 12.38 5.60 -5.35
CA VAL A 108 11.55 6.39 -6.28
C VAL A 108 10.06 6.34 -5.94
N LEU A 109 9.62 5.27 -5.28
CA LEU A 109 8.28 5.14 -4.72
C LEU A 109 8.34 4.39 -3.40
N ALA A 110 7.52 4.79 -2.44
CA ALA A 110 7.34 4.08 -1.18
C ALA A 110 5.87 4.03 -0.81
N VAL A 111 5.48 3.01 -0.06
CA VAL A 111 4.15 2.92 0.56
C VAL A 111 4.33 2.49 2.00
N SER A 112 3.79 3.29 2.93
CA SER A 112 3.58 2.82 4.30
C SER A 112 2.17 2.27 4.46
N CYS A 113 2.07 1.06 5.02
CA CYS A 113 0.84 0.38 5.35
C CYS A 113 0.67 0.35 6.87
N LYS A 114 -0.50 0.76 7.34
CA LYS A 114 -0.83 0.78 8.77
C LYS A 114 -2.23 0.25 8.98
N GLY A 115 -2.43 -0.38 10.12
CA GLY A 115 -3.71 -1.01 10.46
C GLY A 115 -4.02 -0.84 11.93
N MET A 116 -5.25 -0.44 12.20
CA MET A 116 -5.78 -0.22 13.54
C MET A 116 -6.96 -1.16 13.79
N THR A 117 -6.78 -2.10 14.71
CA THR A 117 -7.83 -3.07 15.09
C THR A 117 -8.74 -2.58 16.23
N GLY A 118 -8.38 -1.47 16.88
CA GLY A 118 -9.08 -0.82 17.99
C GLY A 118 -8.31 0.39 18.52
N ALA A 119 -8.59 0.84 19.74
CA ALA A 119 -7.93 1.95 20.43
C ALA A 119 -8.05 3.32 19.74
N VAL A 120 -9.28 3.74 19.45
CA VAL A 120 -9.60 5.03 18.80
C VAL A 120 -9.04 6.23 19.57
N ARG A 121 -8.86 6.12 20.89
CA ARG A 121 -8.21 7.14 21.72
C ARG A 121 -6.78 7.49 21.29
N ASN A 122 -6.12 6.62 20.52
CA ASN A 122 -4.74 6.81 20.07
C ASN A 122 -4.64 7.47 18.69
N LEU A 123 -5.75 7.87 18.05
CA LEU A 123 -5.74 8.44 16.70
C LEU A 123 -4.86 9.70 16.59
N THR A 124 -4.80 10.54 17.63
CA THR A 124 -3.91 11.71 17.66
C THR A 124 -2.45 11.30 17.59
N ASN A 125 -2.03 10.32 18.39
CA ASN A 125 -0.65 9.82 18.36
C ASN A 125 -0.31 9.20 16.99
N ARG A 126 -1.28 8.49 16.38
CA ARG A 126 -1.13 7.95 15.01
C ARG A 126 -0.95 9.05 13.98
N LEU A 127 -1.67 10.17 14.13
CA LEU A 127 -1.53 11.32 13.24
C LEU A 127 -0.14 11.94 13.36
N GLU A 128 0.36 12.16 14.59
CA GLU A 128 1.70 12.69 14.85
C GLU A 128 2.79 11.77 14.27
N GLU A 129 2.67 10.45 14.47
CA GLU A 129 3.57 9.45 13.87
C GLU A 129 3.57 9.55 12.33
N THR A 130 2.40 9.73 11.73
CA THR A 130 2.21 9.82 10.26
C THR A 130 2.84 11.10 9.69
N ILE A 131 2.65 12.24 10.35
CA ILE A 131 3.29 13.51 9.98
C ILE A 131 4.81 13.36 10.08
N GLY A 132 5.31 12.85 11.21
CA GLY A 132 6.73 12.68 11.45
C GLY A 132 7.41 11.74 10.44
N GLU A 133 6.74 10.66 10.04
CA GLU A 133 7.23 9.75 9.01
C GLU A 133 7.35 10.44 7.65
N CYS A 134 6.26 11.09 7.19
CA CYS A 134 6.23 11.79 5.92
C CYS A 134 7.35 12.82 5.81
N THR A 135 7.47 13.68 6.83
CA THR A 135 8.47 14.74 6.88
C THR A 135 9.88 14.16 6.91
N ASN A 136 10.14 13.15 7.74
CA ASN A 136 11.45 12.50 7.83
C ASN A 136 11.90 11.93 6.48
N ILE A 137 11.02 11.21 5.78
CA ILE A 137 11.36 10.60 4.50
C ILE A 137 11.56 11.64 3.41
N HIS A 138 10.68 12.64 3.30
CA HIS A 138 10.79 13.64 2.25
C HIS A 138 11.91 14.65 2.43
N ILE A 139 12.44 14.83 3.64
CA ILE A 139 13.67 15.61 3.84
C ILE A 139 14.85 14.90 3.15
N ALA A 140 14.97 13.58 3.32
CA ALA A 140 16.07 12.81 2.70
C ALA A 140 15.83 12.53 1.21
N TYR A 141 14.59 12.26 0.83
CA TYR A 141 14.22 11.91 -0.55
C TYR A 141 13.09 12.83 -1.06
N PRO A 142 13.39 14.10 -1.39
CA PRO A 142 12.37 15.06 -1.79
C PRO A 142 11.55 14.62 -3.02
N THR A 143 12.18 13.87 -3.94
CA THR A 143 11.57 13.35 -5.17
C THR A 143 10.76 12.07 -4.96
N LEU A 144 10.85 11.40 -3.81
CA LEU A 144 10.14 10.13 -3.58
C LEU A 144 8.63 10.33 -3.75
N VAL A 145 7.97 9.42 -4.46
CA VAL A 145 6.50 9.34 -4.42
C VAL A 145 6.10 8.52 -3.22
N PHE A 146 5.49 9.13 -2.21
CA PHE A 146 5.19 8.46 -0.96
C PHE A 146 3.68 8.28 -0.75
N GLY A 147 3.26 7.03 -0.63
CA GLY A 147 1.89 6.63 -0.29
C GLY A 147 1.74 6.25 1.18
N TYR A 148 0.56 6.52 1.74
CA TYR A 148 0.16 6.05 3.07
C TYR A 148 -1.21 5.35 3.00
N LEU A 149 -1.28 4.09 3.42
CA LEU A 149 -2.49 3.28 3.41
C LEU A 149 -2.85 2.90 4.85
N PHE A 150 -4.03 3.33 5.31
CA PHE A 150 -4.50 3.13 6.67
C PHE A 150 -5.80 2.31 6.71
N LEU A 151 -5.74 1.11 7.28
CA LEU A 151 -6.92 0.27 7.51
C LEU A 151 -7.43 0.43 8.94
N ILE A 152 -8.75 0.55 9.10
CA ILE A 152 -9.42 0.62 10.39
C ILE A 152 -10.53 -0.42 10.40
N ARG A 153 -10.68 -1.17 11.50
CA ARG A 153 -11.84 -2.05 11.65
C ARG A 153 -13.11 -1.25 11.91
N ALA A 154 -14.19 -1.62 11.23
CA ALA A 154 -15.54 -1.07 11.43
C ALA A 154 -16.17 -1.59 12.73
N ASN A 155 -15.49 -1.40 13.86
CA ASN A 155 -15.95 -1.85 15.16
C ASN A 155 -17.21 -1.07 15.57
N GLN A 156 -18.32 -1.79 15.64
CA GLN A 156 -19.63 -1.26 15.98
C GLN A 156 -19.82 -1.15 17.49
N GLU A 157 -20.59 -0.16 17.93
CA GLU A 157 -21.01 -0.05 19.32
C GLU A 157 -21.78 -1.30 19.78
N GLY A 158 -21.44 -1.84 20.95
CA GLY A 158 -22.03 -3.06 21.50
C GLY A 158 -21.31 -4.36 21.09
N GLY A 159 -20.43 -4.31 20.09
CA GLY A 159 -19.58 -5.45 19.70
C GLY A 159 -18.17 -5.43 20.31
N VAL A 160 -17.72 -4.28 20.82
CA VAL A 160 -16.38 -4.07 21.39
C VAL A 160 -16.42 -3.16 22.61
N GLY A 161 -15.30 -3.04 23.33
CA GLY A 161 -15.15 -2.06 24.39
C GLY A 161 -15.31 -0.62 23.87
N ARG A 162 -15.85 0.27 24.72
CA ARG A 162 -16.18 1.67 24.34
C ARG A 162 -15.04 2.44 23.66
N THR A 163 -13.79 2.18 24.03
CA THR A 163 -12.60 2.84 23.45
C THR A 163 -12.23 2.37 22.05
N ASP A 164 -12.84 1.29 21.59
CA ASP A 164 -12.55 0.64 20.31
C ASP A 164 -13.68 0.83 19.30
N VAL A 165 -14.77 1.49 19.71
CA VAL A 165 -15.92 1.81 18.85
C VAL A 165 -15.52 2.86 17.83
N VAL A 166 -15.68 2.51 16.55
CA VAL A 166 -15.40 3.37 15.39
C VAL A 166 -16.68 3.81 14.71
N VAL A 167 -17.75 3.02 14.86
CA VAL A 167 -19.08 3.28 14.31
C VAL A 167 -20.12 3.14 15.42
N ASP A 168 -21.02 4.11 15.54
CA ASP A 168 -22.09 4.10 16.54
C ASP A 168 -23.23 3.13 16.18
N ARG A 169 -24.23 3.00 17.06
CA ARG A 169 -25.40 2.12 16.81
C ARG A 169 -26.20 2.46 15.56
N ASN A 170 -26.08 3.68 15.05
CA ASN A 170 -26.79 4.14 13.85
C ASN A 170 -25.98 3.90 12.58
N GLY A 171 -24.80 3.28 12.67
CA GLY A 171 -23.90 3.12 11.53
C GLY A 171 -23.10 4.39 11.20
N THR A 172 -23.07 5.38 12.09
CA THR A 172 -22.39 6.65 11.86
C THR A 172 -20.95 6.61 12.43
N PRO A 173 -19.94 7.07 11.68
CA PRO A 173 -18.58 7.20 12.20
C PRO A 173 -18.52 8.07 13.46
N VAL A 174 -17.77 7.63 14.47
CA VAL A 174 -17.56 8.45 15.69
C VAL A 174 -16.74 9.70 15.39
N GLU A 175 -16.93 10.76 16.17
CA GLU A 175 -16.31 12.07 15.95
C GLU A 175 -14.76 12.00 15.82
N GLY A 176 -14.11 11.16 16.64
CA GLY A 176 -12.65 10.98 16.57
C GLY A 176 -12.19 10.46 15.21
N LEU A 177 -12.95 9.55 14.58
CA LEU A 177 -12.66 9.04 13.26
C LEU A 177 -12.85 10.11 12.18
N ILE A 178 -13.90 10.94 12.30
CA ILE A 178 -14.17 12.06 11.37
C ILE A 178 -13.03 13.07 11.42
N ARG A 179 -12.59 13.47 12.62
CA ARG A 179 -11.46 14.40 12.78
C ARG A 179 -10.15 13.82 12.21
N PHE A 180 -9.92 12.54 12.42
CA PHE A 180 -8.74 11.85 11.87
C PHE A 180 -8.77 11.80 10.33
N HIS A 181 -9.92 11.48 9.73
CA HIS A 181 -10.13 11.55 8.27
C HIS A 181 -9.83 12.95 7.71
N GLN A 182 -10.35 14.00 8.36
CA GLN A 182 -10.15 15.38 7.93
C GLN A 182 -8.66 15.77 7.99
N ALA A 183 -7.97 15.37 9.05
CA ALA A 183 -6.54 15.59 9.18
C ALA A 183 -5.73 14.86 8.09
N LEU A 184 -6.00 13.58 7.85
CA LEU A 184 -5.37 12.83 6.75
C LEU A 184 -5.68 13.45 5.38
N SER A 185 -6.91 13.92 5.18
CA SER A 185 -7.31 14.58 3.93
C SER A 185 -6.53 15.87 3.68
N ALA A 186 -6.14 16.60 4.72
CA ALA A 186 -5.29 17.79 4.59
C ALA A 186 -3.82 17.46 4.29
N MET A 187 -3.39 16.21 4.55
CA MET A 187 -2.02 15.74 4.36
C MET A 187 -1.77 15.05 3.01
N THR A 188 -2.79 14.85 2.18
CA THR A 188 -2.64 14.21 0.86
C THR A 188 -2.47 15.24 -0.27
N GLY A 189 -2.15 14.76 -1.47
CA GLY A 189 -2.12 15.59 -2.68
C GLY A 189 -0.84 16.38 -2.88
N ARG A 190 0.31 15.92 -2.37
CA ARG A 190 1.61 16.52 -2.70
C ARG A 190 1.88 16.43 -4.21
N LEU A 191 2.02 17.57 -4.87
CA LEU A 191 2.21 17.61 -6.34
C LEU A 191 3.69 17.60 -6.77
N GLY A 192 4.63 17.99 -5.92
CA GLY A 192 6.01 18.26 -6.34
C GLY A 192 6.94 18.65 -5.21
N LEU A 193 8.20 18.90 -5.56
CA LEU A 193 9.32 19.09 -4.64
C LEU A 193 9.21 20.30 -3.70
N ARG A 194 8.58 21.37 -4.20
CA ARG A 194 8.46 22.64 -3.47
C ARG A 194 7.21 22.71 -2.60
N ASN A 195 6.38 21.66 -2.64
CA ASN A 195 5.23 21.55 -1.74
C ASN A 195 5.68 21.05 -0.37
N ASP A 196 4.79 21.20 0.62
CA ASP A 196 5.02 20.83 2.02
C ASP A 196 5.60 19.41 2.18
N ALA A 197 6.75 19.32 2.84
CA ALA A 197 7.46 18.07 3.12
C ALA A 197 6.61 17.07 3.92
N SER A 198 5.62 17.59 4.66
CA SER A 198 4.73 16.87 5.57
C SER A 198 3.48 16.31 4.88
N ARG A 199 3.42 16.39 3.54
CA ARG A 199 2.34 15.83 2.72
C ARG A 199 2.78 14.61 1.93
N TYR A 200 1.89 13.64 1.84
CA TYR A 200 2.01 12.48 0.97
C TYR A 200 1.47 12.78 -0.42
N GLU A 201 1.99 12.10 -1.44
CA GLU A 201 1.42 12.10 -2.78
C GLU A 201 0.03 11.48 -2.80
N ALA A 202 -0.16 10.38 -2.06
CA ALA A 202 -1.44 9.69 -1.94
C ALA A 202 -1.64 9.17 -0.51
N ILE A 203 -2.83 9.38 0.03
CA ILE A 203 -3.29 8.73 1.25
C ILE A 203 -4.55 7.94 0.92
N ALA A 204 -4.66 6.73 1.45
CA ALA A 204 -5.90 5.97 1.46
C ALA A 204 -6.27 5.60 2.88
N MET A 205 -7.53 5.79 3.23
CA MET A 205 -8.11 5.25 4.45
C MET A 205 -9.30 4.36 4.09
N ALA A 206 -9.36 3.17 4.68
CA ALA A 206 -10.47 2.25 4.48
C ALA A 206 -10.97 1.72 5.83
N LEU A 207 -12.28 1.85 6.03
CA LEU A 207 -12.98 1.24 7.14
C LEU A 207 -13.43 -0.16 6.70
N ILE A 208 -12.98 -1.20 7.40
CA ILE A 208 -13.11 -2.60 6.99
C ILE A 208 -14.21 -3.27 7.80
N GLU A 209 -15.22 -3.77 7.10
CA GLU A 209 -16.34 -4.51 7.68
C GLU A 209 -15.85 -5.81 8.34
N MET A 210 -16.38 -6.08 9.53
CA MET A 210 -15.89 -7.13 10.42
C MET A 210 -16.79 -8.36 10.46
N ALA A 211 -18.07 -8.18 10.16
CA ALA A 211 -19.10 -9.19 10.33
C ALA A 211 -19.57 -9.77 8.98
N PRO A 212 -19.95 -11.06 8.91
CA PRO A 212 -20.65 -11.62 7.77
C PRO A 212 -21.95 -10.85 7.46
N PRO A 213 -22.37 -10.76 6.18
CA PRO A 213 -21.72 -11.33 5.00
C PRO A 213 -20.59 -10.46 4.41
N ARG A 214 -20.30 -9.28 4.99
CA ARG A 214 -19.44 -8.25 4.39
C ARG A 214 -17.99 -8.25 4.87
N VAL A 215 -17.55 -9.30 5.56
CA VAL A 215 -16.21 -9.32 6.18
C VAL A 215 -15.09 -9.05 5.16
N GLY A 216 -14.24 -8.07 5.45
CA GLY A 216 -13.16 -7.63 4.57
C GLY A 216 -13.59 -6.68 3.43
N GLU A 217 -14.86 -6.29 3.37
CA GLU A 217 -15.31 -5.23 2.46
C GLU A 217 -15.00 -3.84 3.02
N ILE A 218 -14.80 -2.86 2.14
CA ILE A 218 -14.73 -1.46 2.54
C ILE A 218 -16.16 -1.01 2.87
N SER A 219 -16.34 -0.39 4.03
CA SER A 219 -17.62 0.16 4.44
C SER A 219 -18.05 1.26 3.46
N SER A 220 -19.25 1.14 2.90
CA SER A 220 -19.82 2.16 2.02
C SER A 220 -20.22 3.44 2.77
N ALA A 221 -20.27 3.39 4.11
CA ALA A 221 -20.62 4.54 4.94
C ALA A 221 -19.46 5.54 5.08
N PHE A 222 -18.22 5.08 5.07
CA PHE A 222 -17.06 5.93 5.34
C PHE A 222 -15.70 5.31 4.97
N PRO A 223 -14.75 6.07 4.40
CA PRO A 223 -14.94 7.40 3.81
C PRO A 223 -15.93 7.37 2.64
N ALA A 224 -16.57 8.51 2.34
CA ALA A 224 -17.42 8.62 1.15
C ALA A 224 -16.60 8.38 -0.14
N ALA A 225 -17.27 7.92 -1.21
CA ALA A 225 -16.62 7.55 -2.47
C ALA A 225 -15.90 8.72 -3.17
N ASP A 226 -16.29 9.97 -2.89
CA ASP A 226 -15.70 11.21 -3.39
C ASP A 226 -14.58 11.76 -2.48
N SER A 227 -14.32 11.09 -1.34
CA SER A 227 -13.24 11.48 -0.43
C SER A 227 -11.88 11.44 -1.14
N PRO A 228 -11.02 12.46 -0.98
CA PRO A 228 -9.69 12.47 -1.60
C PRO A 228 -8.80 11.33 -1.11
N ILE A 229 -9.10 10.78 0.07
CA ILE A 229 -8.40 9.63 0.66
C ILE A 229 -9.16 8.31 0.52
N HIS A 230 -10.11 8.23 -0.42
CA HIS A 230 -10.78 6.97 -0.74
C HIS A 230 -9.80 5.99 -1.39
N PHE A 231 -9.90 4.71 -1.03
CA PHE A 231 -8.96 3.66 -1.44
C PHE A 231 -8.78 3.56 -2.97
N ASP A 232 -9.87 3.68 -3.73
CA ASP A 232 -9.85 3.53 -5.19
C ASP A 232 -9.03 4.61 -5.91
N HIS A 233 -8.69 5.71 -5.24
CA HIS A 233 -7.85 6.77 -5.80
C HIS A 233 -6.35 6.55 -5.59
N PHE A 234 -5.99 5.63 -4.69
CA PHE A 234 -4.62 5.50 -4.17
C PHE A 234 -3.60 5.18 -5.26
N PHE A 235 -3.72 4.01 -5.89
CA PHE A 235 -2.74 3.51 -6.87
C PHE A 235 -2.71 4.39 -8.12
N ARG A 236 -3.87 4.85 -8.59
CA ARG A 236 -3.96 5.79 -9.71
C ARG A 236 -3.13 7.05 -9.43
N THR A 237 -3.28 7.64 -8.24
CA THR A 237 -2.54 8.84 -7.83
C THR A 237 -1.04 8.55 -7.72
N LEU A 238 -0.65 7.43 -7.12
CA LEU A 238 0.76 7.03 -7.01
C LEU A 238 1.43 6.92 -8.39
N TYR A 239 0.81 6.18 -9.32
CA TYR A 239 1.38 5.99 -10.66
C TYR A 239 1.41 7.29 -11.45
N GLN A 240 0.38 8.12 -11.34
CA GLN A 240 0.37 9.42 -11.99
C GLN A 240 1.53 10.29 -11.50
N ARG A 241 1.71 10.42 -10.17
CA ARG A 241 2.80 11.23 -9.60
C ARG A 241 4.18 10.67 -9.94
N TYR A 242 4.29 9.34 -9.99
CA TYR A 242 5.51 8.67 -10.45
C TYR A 242 5.84 9.03 -11.89
N ASP A 243 4.90 8.86 -12.81
CA ASP A 243 5.09 9.12 -14.24
C ASP A 243 5.41 10.60 -14.49
N GLU A 244 4.65 11.52 -13.87
CA GLU A 244 4.90 12.96 -13.96
C GLU A 244 6.33 13.32 -13.54
N ARG A 245 6.82 12.72 -12.45
CA ARG A 245 8.10 13.09 -11.85
C ARG A 245 9.29 12.43 -12.53
N TYR A 246 9.21 11.13 -12.77
CA TYR A 246 10.35 10.32 -13.20
C TYR A 246 10.36 10.02 -14.69
N VAL A 247 9.23 10.17 -15.39
CA VAL A 247 9.13 9.87 -16.83
C VAL A 247 8.96 11.15 -17.65
N VAL A 248 7.99 12.00 -17.27
CA VAL A 248 7.67 13.23 -18.02
C VAL A 248 8.65 14.35 -17.69
N SER A 249 8.84 14.66 -16.40
CA SER A 249 9.69 15.79 -15.97
C SER A 249 11.20 15.49 -16.04
N ALA A 250 11.58 14.23 -16.18
CA ALA A 250 12.97 13.78 -16.20
C ALA A 250 13.29 12.91 -17.43
N PRO A 251 13.30 13.48 -18.66
CA PRO A 251 13.43 12.72 -19.91
C PRO A 251 14.76 11.94 -20.03
N LEU A 252 15.82 12.39 -19.36
CA LEU A 252 17.09 11.66 -19.30
C LEU A 252 17.02 10.39 -18.44
N LEU A 253 16.12 10.36 -17.45
CA LEU A 253 15.89 9.21 -16.57
C LEU A 253 14.82 8.27 -17.13
N ALA A 254 13.92 8.75 -17.99
CA ALA A 254 12.79 8.00 -18.53
C ALA A 254 13.14 6.62 -19.09
N LYS A 255 14.33 6.43 -19.67
CA LYS A 255 14.77 5.10 -20.15
C LYS A 255 14.89 4.05 -19.04
N ARG A 256 15.21 4.48 -17.80
CA ARG A 256 15.39 3.61 -16.62
C ARG A 256 14.16 3.57 -15.72
N THR A 257 13.38 4.64 -15.73
CA THR A 257 12.24 4.83 -14.80
C THR A 257 10.90 4.51 -15.44
N ARG A 258 10.79 4.39 -16.77
CA ARG A 258 9.51 4.05 -17.40
C ARG A 258 8.98 2.71 -16.87
N ARG A 259 7.71 2.73 -16.44
CA ARG A 259 6.99 1.55 -15.97
C ARG A 259 6.78 0.58 -17.12
N LEU A 260 7.11 -0.68 -16.88
CA LEU A 260 7.06 -1.76 -17.86
C LEU A 260 5.62 -2.06 -18.27
N VAL A 261 5.49 -2.68 -19.45
CA VAL A 261 4.24 -3.26 -19.94
C VAL A 261 4.49 -4.74 -20.10
N TRP A 262 3.64 -5.55 -19.48
CA TRP A 262 3.77 -7.00 -19.45
C TRP A 262 3.13 -7.61 -20.68
N SER A 263 3.65 -8.74 -21.15
CA SER A 263 2.95 -9.45 -22.20
C SER A 263 1.68 -10.09 -21.67
N SER A 264 0.59 -9.95 -22.41
CA SER A 264 -0.74 -10.51 -22.10
C SER A 264 -0.74 -12.03 -21.98
N ASP A 265 0.24 -12.71 -22.58
CA ASP A 265 0.46 -14.15 -22.45
C ASP A 265 1.45 -14.54 -21.33
N SER A 266 1.77 -13.61 -20.41
CA SER A 266 2.67 -13.91 -19.30
C SER A 266 2.19 -15.13 -18.52
N PRO A 267 3.03 -16.18 -18.33
CA PRO A 267 2.63 -17.39 -17.62
C PRO A 267 2.08 -17.13 -16.22
N ALA A 268 2.63 -16.13 -15.52
CA ALA A 268 2.15 -15.73 -14.19
C ALA A 268 0.64 -15.43 -14.15
N PHE A 269 0.03 -14.96 -15.24
CA PHE A 269 -1.40 -14.63 -15.29
C PHE A 269 -2.30 -15.87 -15.37
N GLN A 270 -1.73 -17.04 -15.70
CA GLN A 270 -2.45 -18.32 -15.71
C GLN A 270 -2.28 -19.09 -14.39
N ASP A 271 -1.35 -18.67 -13.54
CA ASP A 271 -1.09 -19.31 -12.27
C ASP A 271 -2.18 -18.98 -11.23
N ARG A 272 -2.58 -20.00 -10.46
CA ARG A 272 -3.67 -19.92 -9.48
C ARG A 272 -3.62 -18.69 -8.55
N PRO A 273 -2.47 -18.27 -7.99
CA PRO A 273 -2.43 -17.12 -7.09
C PRO A 273 -2.91 -15.83 -7.74
N PHE A 274 -2.75 -15.68 -9.06
CA PHE A 274 -3.07 -14.48 -9.83
C PHE A 274 -4.42 -14.56 -10.55
N LEU A 275 -5.21 -15.60 -10.29
CA LEU A 275 -6.59 -15.66 -10.79
C LEU A 275 -7.51 -14.83 -9.89
N GLY A 276 -8.40 -14.03 -10.51
CA GLY A 276 -9.41 -13.25 -9.79
C GLY A 276 -8.88 -11.98 -9.12
N LEU A 277 -7.83 -11.37 -9.67
CA LEU A 277 -7.33 -10.07 -9.22
C LEU A 277 -8.40 -8.98 -9.35
N ASP A 278 -8.45 -8.07 -8.37
CA ASP A 278 -9.40 -6.96 -8.29
C ASP A 278 -8.87 -5.65 -8.89
N TYR A 279 -7.85 -5.74 -9.73
CA TYR A 279 -7.20 -4.60 -10.38
C TYR A 279 -6.76 -4.94 -11.81
N VAL A 280 -6.53 -3.90 -12.60
CA VAL A 280 -6.24 -4.03 -14.04
C VAL A 280 -4.76 -4.32 -14.25
N LEU A 281 -4.46 -5.37 -15.00
CA LEU A 281 -3.08 -5.70 -15.37
C LEU A 281 -2.55 -4.70 -16.40
N ARG A 282 -1.27 -4.32 -16.28
CA ARG A 282 -0.59 -3.45 -17.23
C ARG A 282 -0.01 -4.28 -18.38
N THR A 283 -0.88 -4.76 -19.25
CA THR A 283 -0.48 -5.63 -20.38
C THR A 283 -0.33 -4.87 -21.69
N ASP A 284 0.38 -5.47 -22.65
CA ASP A 284 0.24 -5.14 -24.06
C ASP A 284 -1.20 -5.44 -24.50
N SER A 285 -1.71 -4.58 -25.37
CA SER A 285 -3.03 -4.67 -26.00
C SER A 285 -2.93 -5.40 -27.33
#